data_AF-A0ABD3F270-F1
#
_entry.id   AF-A0ABD3F270-F1
#
_cell.length_a   1.000
_cell.length_b   1.000
_cell.length_c   1.000
_cell.angle_alpha   90.00
_cell.angle_beta   90.00
_cell.angle_gamma   90.00
#
_symmetry.space_group_name_H-M   'P 1'
#
loop_
_entity.id
_entity.type
_entity.pdbx_description
1 polymer ?
#
loop_
_entity_poly.entity_id
_entity_poly.type
_entity_poly.pdbx_seq_one_letter_code
_entity_poly.pdbx_strand_id
1 'polypeptide(L)'
;MTLESHLFAAALGALVPSFLLILQLEKQWARELPPQCGGVLDSVFWLLPDAIFPHLECLGVSGRALYVDFYVFDLFLFPLIYSTALLGVLRRLWPNRFLLWALPVLAATCDVVENVSILQLLRRFPERWETLENVVSVLTRTKWVAVLSSHIFVAAGALKVAVLKAAKGKKSNKEE
;
A
#
# COMPACT_ATOMS: atom_id res chain seq x y z
N MET A 1 -10.18 1.19 27.37
CA MET A 1 -9.78 1.27 25.94
C MET A 1 -10.80 0.52 25.11
N THR A 2 -11.12 1.00 23.91
CA THR A 2 -12.04 0.34 22.99
C THR A 2 -11.28 -0.64 22.08
N LEU A 3 -11.96 -1.68 21.56
CA LEU A 3 -11.41 -2.62 20.58
C LEU A 3 -10.77 -1.89 19.38
N GLU A 4 -11.42 -0.83 18.88
CA GLU A 4 -10.91 0.02 17.80
C GLU A 4 -9.53 0.63 18.13
N SER A 5 -9.30 1.04 19.37
CA SER A 5 -8.01 1.58 19.80
C SER A 5 -6.91 0.52 19.82
N HIS A 6 -7.25 -0.72 20.20
CA HIS A 6 -6.32 -1.85 20.15
C HIS A 6 -5.96 -2.24 18.73
N LEU A 7 -6.94 -2.32 17.82
CA LEU A 7 -6.71 -2.61 16.41
C LEU A 7 -5.83 -1.54 15.74
N PHE A 8 -6.11 -0.26 16.01
CA PHE A 8 -5.29 0.84 15.52
C PHE A 8 -3.84 0.76 16.03
N ALA A 9 -3.65 0.55 17.34
CA ALA A 9 -2.31 0.46 17.93
C ALA A 9 -1.53 -0.74 17.39
N ALA A 10 -2.19 -1.89 17.25
CA ALA A 10 -1.58 -3.09 16.67
C ALA A 10 -1.16 -2.86 15.21
N ALA A 11 -2.05 -2.31 14.38
CA ALA A 11 -1.76 -2.01 12.98
C ALA A 11 -0.60 -1.00 12.85
N LEU A 12 -0.60 0.06 13.65
CA LEU A 12 0.46 1.06 13.65
C LEU A 12 1.81 0.45 14.07
N GLY A 13 1.82 -0.40 15.11
CA GLY A 13 3.01 -1.11 15.55
C GLY A 13 3.51 -2.14 14.54
N ALA A 14 2.62 -2.71 13.73
CA ALA A 14 2.95 -3.70 12.71
C ALA A 14 3.53 -3.09 11.41
N LEU A 15 3.39 -1.77 11.18
CA LEU A 15 3.86 -1.14 9.93
C LEU A 15 5.37 -1.34 9.69
N VAL A 16 6.21 -1.03 10.69
CA VAL A 16 7.67 -1.14 10.57
C VAL A 16 8.11 -2.58 10.31
N PRO A 17 7.74 -3.59 11.12
CA PRO A 17 8.14 -4.96 10.83
C PRO A 17 7.58 -5.48 9.50
N SER A 18 6.38 -5.07 9.10
CA SER A 18 5.81 -5.42 7.78
C SER A 18 6.63 -4.86 6.64
N PHE A 19 7.01 -3.58 6.72
CA PHE A 19 7.84 -2.94 5.71
C PHE A 19 9.25 -3.56 5.65
N LEU A 20 9.83 -3.89 6.80
CA LEU A 20 11.12 -4.60 6.86
C LEU A 20 11.03 -6.00 6.23
N LEU A 21 9.93 -6.71 6.43
CA LEU A 21 9.69 -8.00 5.79
C LEU A 21 9.60 -7.86 4.27
N ILE A 22 8.86 -6.87 3.76
CA ILE A 22 8.77 -6.59 2.31
C ILE A 22 10.15 -6.27 1.74
N LEU A 23 10.90 -5.36 2.37
CA LEU A 23 12.26 -5.02 1.92
C LEU A 23 13.20 -6.24 1.94
N GLN A 24 13.03 -7.15 2.91
CA GLN A 24 13.80 -8.37 2.97
C GLN A 24 13.45 -9.31 1.81
N LEU A 25 12.17 -9.46 1.50
CA LEU A 25 11.70 -10.25 0.34
C LEU A 25 12.23 -9.66 -0.97
N GLU A 26 12.11 -8.35 -1.18
CA GLU A 26 12.66 -7.67 -2.36
C GLU A 26 14.18 -7.83 -2.49
N LYS A 27 14.91 -7.81 -1.37
CA LYS A 27 16.36 -8.06 -1.36
C LYS A 27 16.71 -9.50 -1.74
N GLN A 28 15.86 -10.48 -1.42
CA GLN A 28 16.05 -11.85 -1.90
C GLN A 28 15.87 -11.91 -3.42
N TRP A 29 14.86 -11.24 -3.96
CA TRP A 29 14.61 -11.19 -5.40
C TRP A 29 15.76 -10.56 -6.17
N ALA A 30 16.30 -9.45 -5.67
CA ALA A 30 17.44 -8.77 -6.30
C ALA A 30 18.71 -9.63 -6.36
N ARG A 31 18.81 -10.71 -5.58
CA ARG A 31 19.92 -11.67 -5.64
C ARG A 31 19.69 -12.78 -6.66
N GLU A 32 18.43 -13.17 -6.85
CA GLU A 32 18.06 -14.31 -7.69
C GLU A 32 17.70 -13.92 -9.13
N LEU A 33 17.37 -12.65 -9.36
CA LEU A 33 16.89 -12.15 -10.65
C LEU A 33 17.81 -11.06 -11.22
N PRO A 34 17.91 -10.96 -12.57
CA PRO A 34 18.55 -9.82 -13.21
C PRO A 34 17.90 -8.50 -12.76
N PRO A 35 18.67 -7.41 -12.56
CA PRO A 35 18.13 -6.14 -12.07
C PRO A 35 16.95 -5.59 -12.89
N GLN A 36 16.94 -5.84 -14.20
CA GLN A 36 15.88 -5.41 -15.11
C GLN A 36 14.58 -6.23 -15.00
N CYS A 37 14.65 -7.41 -14.40
CA CYS A 37 13.49 -8.28 -14.16
C CYS A 37 13.05 -8.27 -12.69
N GLY A 38 13.81 -7.60 -11.81
CA GLY A 38 13.55 -7.57 -10.38
C GLY A 38 12.39 -6.64 -10.03
N GLY A 39 11.57 -7.04 -9.06
CA GLY A 39 10.51 -6.22 -8.50
C GLY A 39 9.11 -6.78 -8.72
N VAL A 40 8.21 -6.37 -7.84
CA VAL A 40 6.80 -6.72 -7.85
C VAL A 40 6.01 -5.63 -8.60
N LEU A 41 5.10 -6.02 -9.48
CA LEU A 41 4.32 -5.11 -10.32
C LEU A 41 3.50 -4.10 -9.51
N ASP A 42 3.01 -4.53 -8.34
CA ASP A 42 2.22 -3.71 -7.41
C ASP A 42 2.99 -2.56 -6.76
N SER A 43 4.33 -2.59 -6.80
CA SER A 43 5.22 -1.50 -6.38
C SER A 43 5.47 -0.46 -7.48
N VAL A 44 5.09 -0.77 -8.73
CA VAL A 44 5.28 0.15 -9.88
C VAL A 44 4.20 1.23 -9.85
N PHE A 45 4.61 2.43 -9.44
CA PHE A 45 3.69 3.57 -9.23
C PHE A 45 2.71 3.84 -10.37
N TRP A 46 3.19 3.79 -11.62
CA TRP A 46 2.39 4.08 -12.82
C TRP A 46 2.45 2.93 -13.82
N LEU A 47 2.07 1.73 -13.36
CA LEU A 47 2.09 0.52 -14.16
C LEU A 47 1.22 0.64 -15.42
N LEU A 48 1.84 0.44 -16.59
CA LEU A 48 1.13 0.36 -17.87
C LEU A 48 0.81 -1.11 -18.20
N PRO A 49 -0.34 -1.40 -18.85
CA PRO A 49 -0.77 -2.77 -19.13
C PRO A 49 0.24 -3.55 -20.00
N ASP A 50 0.81 -2.89 -21.01
CA ASP A 50 1.76 -3.47 -21.97
C ASP A 50 3.13 -3.81 -21.35
N ALA A 51 3.44 -3.29 -20.17
CA ALA A 51 4.64 -3.64 -19.42
C ALA A 51 4.50 -4.96 -18.63
N ILE A 52 3.27 -5.43 -18.40
CA ILE A 52 3.02 -6.57 -17.50
C ILE A 52 3.52 -7.89 -18.10
N PHE A 53 3.11 -8.23 -19.32
CA PHE A 53 3.50 -9.49 -19.95
C PHE A 53 5.03 -9.61 -20.13
N PRO A 54 5.74 -8.59 -20.68
CA PRO A 54 7.20 -8.61 -20.77
C PRO A 54 7.89 -8.77 -19.42
N HIS A 55 7.34 -8.17 -18.35
CA HIS A 55 7.87 -8.36 -16.99
C HIS A 55 7.73 -9.81 -16.52
N LEU A 56 6.54 -10.42 -16.69
CA LEU A 56 6.30 -11.82 -16.32
C LEU A 56 7.16 -12.80 -17.13
N GLU A 57 7.48 -12.46 -18.37
CA GLU A 57 8.43 -13.19 -19.20
C GLU A 57 9.87 -13.05 -18.66
N CYS A 58 10.30 -11.82 -18.36
CA CYS A 58 11.63 -11.50 -17.79
C CYS A 58 11.89 -12.26 -16.48
N LEU A 59 10.87 -12.39 -15.62
CA LEU A 59 10.95 -13.13 -14.35
C LEU A 59 11.36 -14.60 -14.54
N GLY A 60 11.05 -15.21 -15.69
CA GLY A 60 11.26 -16.63 -15.90
C GLY A 60 10.49 -17.50 -14.90
N VAL A 61 10.82 -18.79 -14.86
CA VAL A 61 10.10 -19.75 -14.00
C VAL A 61 10.37 -19.48 -12.51
N SER A 62 11.64 -19.24 -12.15
CA SER A 62 12.05 -18.99 -10.76
C SER A 62 11.47 -17.69 -10.21
N GLY A 63 11.53 -16.59 -10.97
CA GLY A 63 10.99 -15.30 -10.52
C GLY A 63 9.48 -15.34 -10.33
N ARG A 64 8.75 -16.04 -11.20
CA ARG A 64 7.30 -16.22 -11.02
C ARG A 64 6.96 -17.05 -9.77
N ALA A 65 7.77 -18.05 -9.41
CA ALA A 65 7.58 -18.81 -8.17
C ALA A 65 7.80 -17.92 -6.93
N LEU A 66 8.89 -17.14 -6.90
CA LEU A 66 9.14 -16.14 -5.85
C LEU A 66 8.00 -15.11 -5.76
N TYR A 67 7.38 -14.75 -6.90
CA TYR A 67 6.22 -13.87 -6.94
C TYR A 67 5.01 -14.46 -6.20
N VAL A 68 4.72 -15.74 -6.42
CA VAL A 68 3.64 -16.40 -5.69
C VAL A 68 3.93 -16.42 -4.18
N ASP A 69 5.18 -16.66 -3.78
CA ASP A 69 5.59 -16.68 -2.37
C ASP A 69 5.47 -15.31 -1.70
N PHE A 70 5.81 -14.22 -2.40
CA PHE A 70 5.64 -12.85 -1.91
C PHE A 70 4.18 -12.56 -1.54
N TYR A 71 3.23 -13.05 -2.34
CA TYR A 71 1.81 -12.85 -2.08
C TYR A 71 1.27 -13.60 -0.86
N VAL A 72 2.02 -14.52 -0.24
CA VAL A 72 1.61 -15.11 1.05
C VAL A 72 1.42 -14.04 2.13
N PHE A 73 2.26 -13.00 2.11
CA PHE A 73 2.17 -11.87 3.02
C PHE A 73 1.38 -10.70 2.41
N ASP A 74 1.74 -10.33 1.18
CA ASP A 74 1.27 -9.08 0.57
C ASP A 74 -0.19 -9.12 0.10
N LEU A 75 -0.75 -10.32 -0.17
CA LEU A 75 -2.11 -10.44 -0.72
C LEU A 75 -3.19 -9.82 0.19
N PHE A 76 -3.11 -10.03 1.51
CA PHE A 76 -4.15 -9.57 2.44
C PHE A 76 -3.59 -8.90 3.69
N LEU A 77 -2.50 -9.44 4.25
CA LEU A 77 -2.04 -9.02 5.56
C LEU A 77 -1.46 -7.61 5.52
N PHE A 78 -0.64 -7.31 4.51
CA PHE A 78 -0.09 -5.97 4.35
C PHE A 78 -1.15 -4.90 4.04
N PRO A 79 -2.07 -5.10 3.06
CA PRO A 79 -3.22 -4.22 2.85
C PRO A 79 -4.04 -3.93 4.09
N LEU A 80 -4.31 -4.96 4.90
CA LEU A 80 -5.06 -4.81 6.14
C LEU A 80 -4.31 -3.96 7.17
N ILE A 81 -3.00 -4.19 7.34
CA ILE A 81 -2.16 -3.48 8.30
C ILE A 81 -2.08 -1.99 7.93
N TYR A 82 -1.67 -1.66 6.70
CA TYR A 82 -1.46 -0.26 6.35
C TYR A 82 -2.78 0.52 6.29
N SER A 83 -3.85 -0.10 5.78
CA SER A 83 -5.14 0.59 5.68
C SER A 83 -5.74 0.85 7.05
N THR A 84 -5.65 -0.10 7.98
CA THR A 84 -6.13 0.06 9.35
C THR A 84 -5.36 1.16 10.09
N ALA A 85 -4.04 1.20 9.92
CA ALA A 85 -3.20 2.24 10.51
C ALA A 85 -3.57 3.63 9.96
N LEU A 86 -3.61 3.80 8.64
CA LEU A 86 -3.94 5.08 7.99
C LEU A 86 -5.37 5.52 8.30
N LEU A 87 -6.33 4.59 8.27
CA LEU A 87 -7.73 4.82 8.67
C LEU A 87 -7.80 5.39 10.08
N GLY A 88 -7.11 4.76 11.03
CA GLY A 88 -7.11 5.19 12.42
C GLY A 88 -6.46 6.56 12.64
N VAL A 89 -5.38 6.88 11.90
CA VAL A 89 -4.77 8.23 11.92
C VAL A 89 -5.74 9.27 11.32
N LEU A 90 -6.30 9.01 10.14
CA LEU A 90 -7.18 9.95 9.45
C LEU A 90 -8.47 10.21 10.21
N ARG A 91 -9.08 9.21 10.85
CA ARG A 91 -10.25 9.41 11.73
C ARG A 91 -9.95 10.34 12.91
N ARG A 92 -8.73 10.29 13.45
CA ARG A 92 -8.32 11.16 14.58
C ARG A 92 -8.00 12.58 14.12
N LEU A 93 -7.42 12.75 12.93
CA LEU A 93 -7.10 14.07 12.37
C LEU A 93 -8.33 14.77 11.76
N TRP A 94 -9.24 13.99 11.17
CA TRP A 94 -10.37 14.47 10.36
C TRP A 94 -11.69 13.73 10.70
N PRO A 95 -12.18 13.78 11.96
CA PRO A 95 -13.29 12.94 12.42
C PRO A 95 -14.58 13.11 11.60
N ASN A 96 -14.86 14.32 11.10
CA ASN A 96 -16.09 14.65 10.39
C ASN A 96 -15.97 14.55 8.85
N ARG A 97 -14.91 13.91 8.32
CA ARG A 97 -14.63 13.87 6.87
C ARG A 97 -14.55 12.43 6.35
N PHE A 98 -15.68 11.74 6.30
CA PHE A 98 -15.80 10.34 5.85
C PHE A 98 -14.99 10.01 4.61
N LEU A 99 -15.10 10.83 3.56
CA LEU A 99 -14.38 10.62 2.31
C LEU A 99 -12.86 10.52 2.47
N LEU A 100 -12.27 11.24 3.43
CA LEU A 100 -10.83 11.19 3.67
C LEU A 100 -10.41 9.85 4.29
N TRP A 101 -11.14 9.40 5.30
CA TRP A 101 -10.82 8.15 5.98
C TRP A 101 -11.35 6.90 5.25
N ALA A 102 -12.11 7.06 4.16
CA ALA A 102 -12.42 5.99 3.21
C ALA A 102 -11.25 5.70 2.24
N LEU A 103 -10.32 6.63 2.03
CA LEU A 103 -9.20 6.46 1.08
C LEU A 103 -8.33 5.23 1.38
N PRO A 104 -7.92 4.93 2.63
CA PRO A 104 -7.13 3.74 2.92
C PRO A 104 -7.87 2.43 2.65
N VAL A 105 -9.20 2.43 2.82
CA VAL A 105 -10.05 1.25 2.54
C VAL A 105 -10.15 1.03 1.03
N LEU A 106 -10.31 2.09 0.24
CA LEU A 106 -10.26 2.03 -1.21
C LEU A 106 -8.91 1.49 -1.69
N ALA A 107 -7.81 2.04 -1.15
CA ALA A 107 -6.45 1.58 -1.48
C ALA A 107 -6.29 0.07 -1.23
N ALA A 108 -6.62 -0.42 -0.03
CA ALA A 108 -6.51 -1.84 0.29
C ALA A 108 -7.43 -2.73 -0.55
N THR A 109 -8.63 -2.26 -0.89
CA THR A 109 -9.53 -3.01 -1.77
C THR A 109 -8.93 -3.14 -3.17
N CYS A 110 -8.40 -2.05 -3.73
CA CYS A 110 -7.70 -2.09 -5.00
C CYS A 110 -6.49 -3.03 -4.96
N ASP A 111 -5.70 -2.97 -3.89
CA ASP A 111 -4.51 -3.82 -3.66
C ASP A 111 -4.86 -5.32 -3.68
N VAL A 112 -5.88 -5.72 -2.92
CA VAL A 112 -6.29 -7.13 -2.85
C VAL A 112 -6.77 -7.62 -4.21
N VAL A 113 -7.61 -6.83 -4.90
CA VAL A 113 -8.14 -7.22 -6.22
C VAL A 113 -7.03 -7.24 -7.28
N GLU A 114 -6.08 -6.32 -7.21
CA GLU A 114 -4.88 -6.27 -8.04
C GLU A 114 -4.04 -7.54 -7.84
N ASN A 115 -3.70 -7.85 -6.59
CA ASN A 115 -2.86 -9.00 -6.23
C ASN A 115 -3.51 -10.33 -6.65
N VAL A 116 -4.83 -10.47 -6.48
CA VAL A 116 -5.59 -11.62 -7.02
C VAL A 116 -5.50 -11.68 -8.55
N SER A 117 -5.61 -10.54 -9.23
CA SER A 117 -5.54 -10.46 -10.70
C SER A 117 -4.14 -10.83 -11.22
N ILE A 118 -3.08 -10.39 -10.55
CA ILE A 118 -1.70 -10.75 -10.87
C ILE A 118 -1.48 -12.26 -10.67
N LEU A 119 -1.99 -12.84 -9.58
CA LEU A 119 -1.94 -14.30 -9.37
C LEU A 119 -2.63 -15.08 -10.50
N GLN A 120 -3.73 -14.57 -11.06
CA GLN A 120 -4.38 -15.20 -12.21
C GLN A 120 -3.53 -15.09 -13.49
N LEU A 121 -2.88 -13.94 -13.72
CA LEU A 121 -1.94 -13.78 -14.83
C LEU A 121 -0.77 -14.76 -14.71
N LEU A 122 -0.18 -14.89 -13.51
CA LEU A 122 0.90 -15.85 -13.23
C LEU A 122 0.48 -17.30 -13.49
N ARG A 123 -0.75 -17.67 -13.14
CA ARG A 123 -1.29 -19.03 -13.36
C ARG A 123 -1.57 -19.34 -14.83
N ARG A 124 -1.93 -18.34 -15.63
CA ARG A 124 -2.23 -18.49 -17.06
C ARG A 124 -1.00 -18.38 -17.95
N PHE A 125 0.08 -17.78 -17.45
CA PHE A 125 1.32 -17.61 -18.19
C PHE A 125 1.82 -18.95 -18.80
N PRO A 126 2.21 -19.01 -20.08
CA PRO A 126 2.47 -17.91 -21.01
C PRO A 126 1.26 -17.44 -21.85
N GLU A 127 0.03 -17.89 -21.56
CA GLU A 127 -1.17 -17.36 -22.21
C GLU A 127 -1.36 -15.88 -21.82
N ARG A 128 -1.42 -14.99 -22.82
CA ARG A 128 -1.62 -13.56 -22.60
C ARG A 128 -3.09 -13.24 -22.32
N TRP A 129 -3.35 -12.38 -21.34
CA TRP A 129 -4.71 -11.92 -21.01
C TRP A 129 -4.77 -10.40 -20.88
N GLU A 130 -4.85 -9.72 -22.03
CA GLU A 130 -4.78 -8.26 -22.14
C GLU A 130 -5.86 -7.52 -21.34
N THR A 131 -7.08 -8.06 -21.26
CA THR A 131 -8.14 -7.45 -20.44
C THR A 131 -7.77 -7.43 -18.96
N LEU A 132 -7.17 -8.51 -18.46
CA LEU A 132 -6.77 -8.59 -17.06
C LEU A 132 -5.52 -7.75 -16.77
N GLU A 133 -4.58 -7.64 -17.73
CA GLU A 133 -3.46 -6.67 -17.68
C GLU A 133 -3.97 -5.23 -17.51
N ASN A 134 -5.01 -4.85 -18.25
CA ASN A 134 -5.65 -3.54 -18.10
C ASN A 134 -6.28 -3.34 -16.72
N VAL A 135 -6.97 -4.36 -16.20
CA VAL A 135 -7.56 -4.33 -14.86
C VAL A 135 -6.47 -4.13 -13.80
N VAL A 136 -5.37 -4.89 -13.86
CA VAL A 136 -4.22 -4.74 -12.96
C VAL A 136 -3.71 -3.30 -13.01
N SER A 137 -3.38 -2.78 -14.20
CA SER A 137 -2.87 -1.40 -14.35
C SER A 137 -3.80 -0.33 -13.78
N VAL A 138 -5.12 -0.45 -13.97
CA VAL A 138 -6.09 0.51 -13.41
C VAL A 138 -6.14 0.41 -11.89
N LEU A 139 -6.13 -0.80 -11.33
CA LEU A 139 -6.15 -1.03 -9.89
C LEU A 139 -4.87 -0.51 -9.22
N THR A 140 -3.68 -0.81 -9.77
CA THR A 140 -2.39 -0.32 -9.28
C THR A 140 -2.37 1.20 -9.21
N ARG A 141 -2.78 1.89 -10.28
CA ARG A 141 -2.80 3.36 -10.33
C ARG A 141 -3.82 3.94 -9.36
N THR A 142 -5.01 3.35 -9.28
CA THR A 142 -6.07 3.79 -8.34
C THR A 142 -5.62 3.65 -6.90
N LYS A 143 -5.00 2.51 -6.56
CA LYS A 143 -4.38 2.25 -5.26
C LYS A 143 -3.36 3.34 -4.94
N TRP A 144 -2.40 3.59 -5.83
CA TRP A 144 -1.34 4.58 -5.58
C TRP A 144 -1.88 5.99 -5.39
N VAL A 145 -2.87 6.41 -6.19
CA VAL A 145 -3.56 7.69 -5.99
C VAL A 145 -4.22 7.76 -4.60
N ALA A 146 -4.91 6.70 -4.17
CA ALA A 146 -5.56 6.65 -2.86
C ALA A 146 -4.55 6.63 -1.70
N VAL A 147 -3.45 5.87 -1.82
CA VAL A 147 -2.35 5.81 -0.85
C VAL A 147 -1.69 7.18 -0.72
N LEU A 148 -1.28 7.82 -1.82
CA LEU A 148 -0.63 9.13 -1.78
C LEU A 148 -1.57 10.19 -1.21
N SER A 149 -2.84 10.19 -1.62
CA SER A 149 -3.85 11.10 -1.09
C SER A 149 -3.99 10.94 0.43
N SER A 150 -4.03 9.70 0.92
CA SER A 150 -4.10 9.40 2.35
C SER A 150 -2.90 10.01 3.11
N HIS A 151 -1.68 9.85 2.59
CA HIS A 151 -0.48 10.40 3.21
C HIS A 151 -0.46 11.93 3.20
N ILE A 152 -0.90 12.57 2.11
CA ILE A 152 -1.04 14.03 2.02
C ILE A 152 -2.01 14.54 3.10
N PHE A 153 -3.17 13.90 3.28
CA PHE A 153 -4.14 14.29 4.30
C PHE A 153 -3.65 14.02 5.73
N VAL A 154 -2.85 12.98 5.95
CA VAL A 154 -2.17 12.76 7.24
C VAL A 154 -1.21 13.91 7.53
N ALA A 155 -0.34 14.27 6.59
CA ALA A 155 0.62 15.37 6.75
C ALA A 155 -0.08 16.71 7.00
N ALA A 156 -1.10 17.03 6.21
CA ALA A 156 -1.90 18.25 6.37
C ALA A 156 -2.62 18.29 7.73
N GLY A 157 -3.17 17.16 8.18
CA GLY A 157 -3.83 17.07 9.48
C GLY A 157 -2.86 17.23 10.65
N ALA A 158 -1.68 16.59 10.56
CA ALA A 158 -0.63 16.73 11.55
C ALA A 158 -0.12 18.19 11.66
N LEU A 159 0.11 18.85 10.52
CA LEU A 159 0.50 20.26 10.47
C LEU A 159 -0.57 21.16 11.11
N LYS A 160 -1.84 20.96 10.77
CA LYS A 160 -2.97 21.68 11.39
C LYS A 160 -2.95 21.55 12.92
N VAL A 161 -2.76 20.33 13.44
CA VAL A 161 -2.71 20.08 14.89
C VAL A 161 -1.51 20.78 15.53
N ALA A 162 -0.32 20.73 14.90
CA ALA A 162 0.88 21.39 15.39
C ALA A 162 0.71 22.91 15.49
N VAL A 163 0.15 23.54 14.43
CA VAL A 163 -0.13 24.98 14.39
C VAL A 163 -1.11 25.39 15.49
N LEU A 164 -2.21 24.63 15.67
CA LEU A 164 -3.20 24.93 16.72
C LEU A 164 -2.64 24.81 18.13
N LYS A 165 -1.78 23.82 18.39
CA LYS A 165 -1.09 23.67 19.68
C LYS A 165 -0.13 24.83 19.95
N ALA A 166 0.67 25.24 18.95
CA ALA A 166 1.58 26.36 19.07
C ALA A 166 0.86 27.70 19.35
N ALA A 167 -0.28 27.93 18.69
CA ALA A 167 -1.12 29.12 18.92
C ALA A 167 -1.70 29.16 20.34
N LYS A 168 -2.17 28.02 20.88
CA LYS A 168 -2.67 27.93 22.26
C LYS A 168 -1.56 28.13 23.30
N GLY A 169 -0.38 27.54 23.11
CA GLY A 169 0.76 27.73 24.01
C GLY A 169 1.22 29.19 24.11
N LYS A 170 1.23 29.92 23.00
CA LYS A 170 1.51 31.38 22.99
C LYS A 170 0.46 32.22 23.72
N LYS A 171 -0.80 31.76 23.78
CA LYS A 171 -1.87 32.47 24.48
C LYS A 171 -1.77 32.29 26.01
N SER A 172 -1.45 31.07 26.46
CA SER A 172 -1.24 30.77 27.89
C SER A 172 -0.07 31.58 28.48
N ASN A 173 1.08 31.67 27.79
CA ASN A 173 2.24 32.45 28.24
C ASN A 173 2.05 33.98 28.23
N LYS A 174 0.95 34.50 27.68
CA LYS A 174 0.63 35.94 27.69
C LYS A 174 -0.34 36.32 28.80
N GLU A 175 -0.98 35.33 29.43
CA GLU A 175 -1.98 35.52 30.49
C GLU A 175 -1.39 35.26 31.90
N GLU A 176 -0.11 34.83 31.97
CA GLU A 176 0.75 34.79 33.18
C GLU A 176 1.71 35.99 33.20
#